data_AF-A0A2V7XDY5-F1
#
_entry.id   AF-A0A2V7XDY5-F1
#
_cell.length_a   1.000
_cell.length_b   1.000
_cell.length_c   1.000
_cell.angle_alpha   90.00
_cell.angle_beta   90.00
_cell.angle_gamma   90.00
#
_symmetry.space_group_name_H-M   'P 1'
#
loop_
_entity.id
_entity.type
_entity.pdbx_description
1 polymer ?
#
loop_
_entity_poly.entity_id
_entity_poly.type
_entity_poly.pdbx_seq_one_letter_code
_entity_poly.pdbx_strand_id
1 'polypeptide(L)'
;MTATDPHDERRVADALDLRFERADVVPRVVVRWAIGLGLVSVVTGAVCVWLLVFLRGREEARDPPRPALYFSAEQRQPQGVRLQSKPFLDLQTLHEQEREVLQTYGWVDPAAGVVRIPIDQAMRLYVERQAAAAGPAAAPAGTGEGRVPTDSAPVPPPALSPSPTVSPSGDHP
;
A
#
# COMPACT_ATOMS: atom_id res chain seq x y z
N MET A 1 23.37 -23.15 -62.26
CA MET A 1 23.58 -24.56 -61.88
C MET A 1 24.73 -24.56 -60.88
N THR A 2 24.44 -24.18 -59.64
CA THR A 2 25.44 -23.99 -58.56
C THR A 2 25.78 -25.34 -57.97
N ALA A 3 27.06 -25.70 -58.02
CA ALA A 3 27.59 -26.94 -57.46
C ALA A 3 27.53 -26.89 -55.93
N THR A 4 26.77 -27.80 -55.33
CA THR A 4 26.76 -28.04 -53.88
C THR A 4 28.11 -28.62 -53.47
N ASP A 5 28.77 -27.98 -52.50
CA ASP A 5 30.07 -28.39 -51.98
C ASP A 5 29.95 -29.71 -51.18
N PRO A 6 30.74 -30.75 -51.49
CA PRO A 6 30.72 -32.02 -50.76
C PRO A 6 31.07 -31.91 -49.27
N HIS A 7 31.68 -30.81 -48.82
CA HIS A 7 31.92 -30.55 -47.40
C HIS A 7 30.66 -30.11 -46.63
N ASP A 8 29.70 -29.50 -47.33
CA ASP A 8 28.46 -29.02 -46.74
C ASP A 8 27.50 -30.18 -46.46
N GLU A 9 27.45 -31.17 -47.36
CA GLU A 9 26.66 -32.40 -47.19
C GLU A 9 27.09 -33.21 -45.96
N ARG A 10 28.40 -33.27 -45.66
CA ARG A 10 28.92 -33.96 -44.48
C ARG A 10 28.59 -33.22 -43.18
N ARG A 11 28.67 -31.88 -43.18
CA ARG A 11 28.23 -31.06 -42.03
C ARG A 11 26.75 -31.18 -41.76
N VAL A 12 25.93 -31.24 -42.82
CA VAL A 12 24.49 -31.45 -42.70
C VAL A 12 24.19 -32.87 -42.20
N ALA A 13 24.94 -33.88 -42.64
CA ALA A 13 24.84 -35.25 -42.12
C ALA A 13 25.27 -35.35 -40.64
N ASP A 14 26.36 -34.69 -40.24
CA ASP A 14 26.81 -34.62 -38.84
C ASP A 14 25.83 -33.83 -37.95
N ALA A 15 25.17 -32.80 -38.50
CA ALA A 15 24.11 -32.06 -37.81
C ALA A 15 22.79 -32.85 -37.70
N LEU A 16 22.50 -33.75 -38.64
CA LEU A 16 21.41 -34.72 -38.56
C LEU A 16 21.74 -35.86 -37.57
N ASP A 17 23.03 -36.09 -37.30
CA ASP A 17 23.54 -36.94 -36.21
C ASP A 17 23.55 -36.18 -34.86
N LEU A 18 22.57 -35.29 -34.65
CA LEU A 18 22.13 -34.82 -33.34
C LEU A 18 21.71 -36.05 -32.54
N ARG A 19 22.72 -36.64 -31.90
CA ARG A 19 22.65 -37.77 -30.97
C ARG A 19 21.63 -37.45 -29.89
N PHE A 20 20.38 -37.85 -30.14
CA PHE A 20 19.44 -38.18 -29.09
C PHE A 20 20.03 -39.40 -28.40
N GLU A 21 20.88 -39.16 -27.40
CA GLU A 21 21.29 -40.20 -26.50
C GLU A 21 20.05 -40.66 -25.74
N ARG A 22 19.42 -41.71 -26.27
CA ARG A 22 18.43 -42.54 -25.58
C ARG A 22 19.16 -43.26 -24.47
N ALA A 23 19.58 -42.52 -23.44
CA ALA A 23 19.75 -43.13 -22.14
C ALA A 23 18.34 -43.61 -21.75
N ASP A 24 18.03 -44.86 -22.09
CA ASP A 24 16.76 -45.49 -21.77
C ASP A 24 16.59 -45.40 -20.27
N VAL A 25 15.70 -44.51 -19.85
CA VAL A 25 15.40 -44.28 -18.44
C VAL A 25 14.92 -45.62 -17.88
N VAL A 26 15.71 -46.22 -17.01
CA VAL A 26 15.42 -47.55 -16.47
C VAL A 26 14.11 -47.46 -15.67
N PRO A 27 12.99 -48.05 -16.13
CA PRO A 27 11.68 -47.81 -15.54
C PRO A 27 11.63 -48.21 -14.07
N ARG A 28 12.39 -49.25 -13.71
CA ARG A 28 12.53 -49.75 -12.34
C ARG A 28 13.14 -48.72 -11.39
N VAL A 29 14.09 -47.91 -11.88
CA VAL A 29 14.74 -46.86 -11.08
C VAL A 29 13.76 -45.71 -10.87
N VAL A 30 13.01 -45.31 -11.90
CA VAL A 30 11.96 -44.29 -11.79
C VAL A 30 10.85 -44.72 -10.84
N VAL A 31 10.35 -45.95 -10.97
CA VAL A 31 9.31 -46.47 -10.08
C VAL A 31 9.80 -46.53 -8.63
N ARG A 32 11.06 -46.95 -8.39
CA ARG A 32 11.65 -46.94 -7.04
C ARG A 32 11.73 -45.54 -6.45
N TRP A 33 12.14 -44.54 -7.24
CA TRP A 33 12.18 -43.15 -6.79
C TRP A 33 10.78 -42.57 -6.60
N ALA A 34 9.82 -42.88 -7.46
CA ALA A 34 8.44 -42.47 -7.32
C ALA A 34 7.81 -43.03 -6.03
N ILE A 35 8.04 -44.32 -5.74
CA ILE A 35 7.61 -44.95 -4.49
C ILE A 35 8.33 -44.32 -3.30
N GLY A 36 9.64 -44.11 -3.39
CA GLY A 36 10.42 -43.48 -2.32
C GLY A 36 9.93 -42.08 -1.98
N LEU A 37 9.73 -41.23 -3.00
CA LEU A 37 9.19 -39.87 -2.85
C LEU A 37 7.75 -39.89 -2.33
N GLY A 38 6.92 -40.82 -2.81
CA GLY A 38 5.57 -41.04 -2.29
C GLY A 38 5.58 -41.40 -0.81
N LEU A 39 6.44 -42.34 -0.40
CA LEU A 39 6.57 -42.75 1.00
C LEU A 39 7.06 -41.60 1.88
N VAL A 40 8.08 -40.86 1.44
CA VAL A 40 8.59 -39.68 2.17
C VAL A 40 7.51 -38.60 2.30
N SER A 41 6.75 -38.34 1.24
CA SER A 41 5.63 -37.40 1.26
C SER A 41 4.55 -37.84 2.25
N VAL A 42 4.16 -39.12 2.24
CA VAL A 42 3.17 -39.67 3.18
C VAL A 42 3.67 -39.60 4.62
N VAL A 43 4.93 -39.97 4.88
CA VAL A 43 5.54 -39.87 6.22
C VAL A 43 5.58 -38.41 6.68
N THR A 44 5.96 -37.49 5.80
CA THR A 44 6.00 -36.05 6.11
C THR A 44 4.61 -35.53 6.43
N GLY A 45 3.60 -35.89 5.63
CA GLY A 45 2.21 -35.55 5.88
C GLY A 45 1.70 -36.13 7.21
N ALA A 46 2.04 -37.39 7.51
CA ALA A 46 1.67 -38.02 8.77
C ALA A 46 2.34 -37.32 9.97
N VAL A 47 3.61 -36.93 9.87
CA VAL A 47 4.32 -36.15 10.91
C VAL A 47 3.68 -34.77 11.07
N CYS A 48 3.35 -34.07 9.99
CA CYS A 48 2.66 -32.78 10.06
C CYS A 48 1.29 -32.90 10.73
N VAL A 49 0.49 -33.89 10.34
CA VAL A 49 -0.83 -34.13 10.94
C VAL A 49 -0.69 -34.51 12.42
N TRP A 50 0.22 -35.42 12.75
CA TRP A 50 0.50 -35.81 14.13
C TRP A 50 0.95 -34.61 14.97
N LEU A 51 1.87 -33.79 14.46
CA LEU A 51 2.36 -32.59 15.13
C LEU A 51 1.23 -31.59 15.35
N LEU A 52 0.39 -31.35 14.34
CA LEU A 52 -0.77 -30.46 14.46
C LEU A 52 -1.76 -30.97 15.51
N VAL A 53 -2.09 -32.27 15.51
CA VAL A 53 -2.97 -32.87 16.52
C VAL A 53 -2.35 -32.77 17.91
N PHE A 54 -1.05 -33.01 18.03
CA PHE A 54 -0.31 -32.90 19.28
C PHE A 54 -0.29 -31.46 19.82
N LEU A 55 -0.03 -30.48 18.95
CA LEU A 55 -0.06 -29.06 19.30
C LEU A 55 -1.48 -28.63 19.71
N ARG A 56 -2.51 -29.08 18.97
CA ARG A 56 -3.91 -28.78 19.32
C ARG A 56 -4.32 -29.38 20.66
N GLY A 57 -3.96 -30.62 20.96
CA GLY A 57 -4.20 -31.20 22.28
C GLY A 57 -3.48 -30.43 23.40
N ARG A 58 -2.30 -29.87 23.11
CA ARG A 58 -1.55 -29.02 24.05
C ARG A 58 -2.17 -27.64 24.24
N GLU A 59 -2.74 -27.08 23.17
CA GLU A 59 -3.51 -25.83 23.20
C GLU A 59 -4.83 -26.04 23.95
N GLU A 60 -5.58 -27.10 23.66
CA GLU A 60 -6.84 -27.44 24.35
C GLU A 60 -6.65 -27.76 25.83
N ALA A 61 -5.48 -28.29 26.22
CA ALA A 61 -5.12 -28.45 27.64
C ALA A 61 -4.79 -27.13 28.33
N ARG A 62 -4.52 -26.05 27.57
CA ARG A 62 -4.15 -24.71 28.07
C ARG A 62 -5.26 -23.66 27.89
N ASP A 63 -6.12 -23.82 26.88
CA ASP A 63 -7.26 -22.97 26.56
C ASP A 63 -8.57 -23.62 27.04
N PRO A 64 -9.48 -22.88 27.70
CA PRO A 64 -10.82 -23.40 27.98
C PRO A 64 -11.58 -23.74 26.67
N PRO A 65 -12.48 -24.75 26.68
CA PRO A 65 -13.13 -25.25 25.48
C PRO A 65 -13.85 -24.14 24.71
N ARG A 66 -13.43 -23.94 23.45
CA ARG A 66 -13.95 -22.88 22.58
C ARG A 66 -15.44 -23.12 22.30
N PRO A 67 -16.34 -22.16 22.60
CA PRO A 67 -17.76 -22.31 22.34
C PRO A 67 -18.05 -22.54 20.85
N ALA A 68 -19.03 -23.39 20.56
CA ALA A 68 -19.47 -23.86 19.23
C ALA A 68 -20.03 -22.76 18.29
N LEU A 69 -19.71 -21.48 18.52
CA LEU A 69 -20.16 -20.35 17.70
C LEU A 69 -19.38 -20.19 16.39
N TYR A 70 -18.41 -21.05 16.08
CA TYR A 70 -17.64 -20.97 14.83
C TYR A 70 -18.44 -21.38 13.57
N PHE A 71 -19.60 -22.03 13.70
CA PHE A 71 -20.49 -22.35 12.57
C PHE A 71 -21.69 -21.42 12.44
N SER A 72 -21.85 -20.46 13.35
CA SER A 72 -22.71 -19.28 13.14
C SER A 72 -21.84 -18.06 12.79
N ALA A 73 -20.85 -18.29 11.92
CA ALA A 73 -20.15 -17.23 11.20
C ALA A 73 -20.99 -16.73 10.01
N GLU A 74 -22.31 -16.52 10.22
CA GLU A 74 -23.00 -15.48 9.47
C GLU A 74 -22.37 -14.16 9.92
N GLN A 75 -21.29 -13.79 9.23
CA GLN A 75 -20.90 -12.42 8.99
C GLN A 75 -21.05 -11.47 10.19
N ARG A 76 -20.52 -11.81 11.38
CA ARG A 76 -20.11 -10.75 12.31
C ARG A 76 -18.87 -10.08 11.72
N GLN A 77 -19.11 -9.30 10.67
CA GLN A 77 -18.23 -8.23 10.25
C GLN A 77 -17.85 -7.48 11.53
N PRO A 78 -16.55 -7.28 11.81
CA PRO A 78 -16.12 -6.59 13.02
C PRO A 78 -16.89 -5.28 13.15
N GLN A 79 -17.50 -5.04 14.32
CA GLN A 79 -18.39 -3.90 14.58
C GLN A 79 -17.69 -2.52 14.54
N GLY A 80 -16.54 -2.42 13.88
CA GLY A 80 -15.71 -1.21 13.85
C GLY A 80 -15.25 -0.76 12.46
N VAL A 81 -15.34 -1.59 11.41
CA VAL A 81 -14.90 -1.17 10.06
C VAL A 81 -15.96 -1.54 9.04
N ARG A 82 -16.99 -0.69 8.95
CA ARG A 82 -17.91 -0.70 7.81
C ARG A 82 -17.29 0.15 6.71
N LEU A 83 -17.11 -0.43 5.52
CA LEU A 83 -16.90 0.40 4.32
C LEU A 83 -18.06 1.39 4.22
N GLN A 84 -17.75 2.65 3.94
CA GLN A 84 -18.74 3.70 3.73
C GLN A 84 -19.77 3.21 2.71
N SER A 85 -21.05 3.13 3.12
CA SER A 85 -22.07 2.43 2.35
C SER A 85 -22.50 3.20 1.10
N LYS A 86 -22.34 4.53 1.09
CA LYS A 86 -22.71 5.43 -0.01
C LYS A 86 -21.73 6.60 -0.15
N PRO A 87 -20.49 6.34 -0.61
CA PRO A 87 -19.45 7.38 -0.69
C PRO A 87 -19.86 8.59 -1.54
N PHE A 88 -20.59 8.36 -2.64
CA PHE A 88 -21.00 9.44 -3.55
C PHE A 88 -22.01 10.42 -2.94
N LEU A 89 -22.97 9.92 -2.15
CA LEU A 89 -23.95 10.81 -1.50
C LEU A 89 -23.29 11.68 -0.43
N ASP A 90 -22.36 11.10 0.32
CA ASP A 90 -21.66 11.81 1.39
C ASP A 90 -20.76 12.94 0.83
N LEU A 91 -20.06 12.66 -0.28
CA LEU A 91 -19.32 13.70 -1.01
C LEU A 91 -20.21 14.80 -1.55
N GLN A 92 -21.40 14.46 -2.07
CA GLN A 92 -22.34 15.46 -2.55
C GLN A 92 -22.81 16.37 -1.41
N THR A 93 -23.19 15.79 -0.26
CA THR A 93 -23.62 16.56 0.91
C THR A 93 -22.51 17.45 1.45
N LEU A 94 -21.27 16.97 1.44
CA LEU A 94 -20.10 17.76 1.83
C LEU A 94 -19.92 18.95 0.89
N HIS A 95 -19.91 18.72 -0.43
CA HIS A 95 -19.79 19.81 -1.41
C HIS A 95 -20.92 20.83 -1.34
N GLU A 96 -22.13 20.42 -0.95
CA GLU A 96 -23.26 21.33 -0.75
C GLU A 96 -23.04 22.22 0.48
N GLN A 97 -22.58 21.64 1.59
CA GLN A 97 -22.25 22.39 2.81
C GLN A 97 -21.11 23.39 2.57
N GLU A 98 -20.05 22.97 1.87
CA GLU A 98 -18.94 23.87 1.50
C GLU A 98 -19.42 25.04 0.64
N ARG A 99 -20.23 24.76 -0.38
CA ARG A 99 -20.82 25.80 -1.23
C ARG A 99 -21.68 26.76 -0.44
N GLU A 100 -22.49 26.26 0.49
CA GLU A 100 -23.30 27.12 1.36
C GLU A 100 -22.42 28.04 2.19
N VAL A 101 -21.37 27.53 2.83
CA VAL A 101 -20.45 28.35 3.63
C VAL A 101 -19.75 29.42 2.79
N LEU A 102 -19.31 29.08 1.57
CA LEU A 102 -18.58 29.99 0.67
C LEU A 102 -19.46 31.06 0.02
N GLN A 103 -20.74 30.76 -0.23
CA GLN A 103 -21.64 31.63 -1.00
C GLN A 103 -22.59 32.45 -0.12
N THR A 104 -22.71 32.11 1.16
CA THR A 104 -23.64 32.78 2.09
C THR A 104 -22.92 33.56 3.18
N TYR A 105 -23.61 34.59 3.67
CA TYR A 105 -23.19 35.29 4.87
C TYR A 105 -23.45 34.46 6.11
N GLY A 106 -22.70 34.74 7.17
CA GLY A 106 -23.04 34.28 8.50
C GLY A 106 -22.02 34.68 9.55
N TRP A 107 -22.31 34.36 10.79
CA TRP A 107 -21.44 34.70 11.91
C TRP A 107 -20.33 33.67 12.08
N VAL A 108 -19.10 34.15 12.32
CA VAL A 108 -17.99 33.31 12.79
C VAL A 108 -17.91 33.40 14.31
N ASP A 109 -17.99 34.62 14.84
CA ASP A 109 -18.07 34.89 16.27
C ASP A 109 -18.99 36.10 16.51
N PRO A 110 -20.26 35.86 16.94
CA PRO A 110 -21.20 36.93 17.24
C PRO A 110 -20.77 37.83 18.40
N ALA A 111 -20.05 37.29 19.39
CA ALA A 111 -19.65 38.04 20.58
C ALA A 111 -18.51 39.01 20.26
N ALA A 112 -17.58 38.59 19.39
CA ALA A 112 -16.52 39.45 18.88
C ALA A 112 -16.94 40.32 17.68
N GLY A 113 -18.18 40.16 17.18
CA GLY A 113 -18.67 40.91 16.02
C GLY A 113 -18.07 40.48 14.67
N VAL A 114 -17.54 39.25 14.58
CA VAL A 114 -16.86 38.74 13.38
C VAL A 114 -17.83 37.98 12.48
N VAL A 115 -17.97 38.47 11.24
CA VAL A 115 -18.89 37.95 10.21
C VAL A 115 -18.09 37.38 9.04
N ARG A 116 -18.54 36.25 8.47
CA ARG A 116 -18.09 35.75 7.16
C ARG A 116 -18.89 36.42 6.05
N ILE A 117 -18.20 36.80 4.99
CA ILE A 117 -18.80 37.30 3.74
C ILE A 117 -18.62 36.25 2.63
N PRO A 118 -19.51 36.20 1.64
CA PRO A 118 -19.34 35.33 0.47
C PRO A 118 -18.00 35.58 -0.22
N ILE A 119 -17.35 34.51 -0.68
CA ILE A 119 -15.98 34.57 -1.21
C ILE A 119 -15.86 35.53 -2.41
N ASP A 120 -16.88 35.61 -3.26
CA ASP A 120 -16.91 36.53 -4.41
C ASP A 120 -16.85 38.00 -3.98
N GLN A 121 -17.47 38.33 -2.84
CA GLN A 121 -17.43 39.67 -2.28
C GLN A 121 -16.12 39.93 -1.54
N ALA A 122 -15.60 38.93 -0.84
CA ALA A 122 -14.28 39.03 -0.22
C ALA A 122 -13.21 39.35 -1.26
N MET A 123 -13.21 38.63 -2.39
CA MET A 123 -12.28 38.87 -3.49
C MET A 123 -12.43 40.28 -4.06
N ARG A 124 -13.67 40.73 -4.29
CA ARG A 124 -13.93 42.09 -4.80
C ARG A 124 -13.39 43.17 -3.87
N LEU A 125 -13.75 43.11 -2.59
CA LEU A 125 -13.30 44.07 -1.58
C LEU A 125 -11.78 44.02 -1.39
N TYR A 126 -11.18 42.84 -1.52
CA TYR A 126 -9.73 42.69 -1.45
C TYR A 126 -9.04 43.39 -2.61
N VAL A 127 -9.50 43.17 -3.84
CA VAL A 127 -8.96 43.84 -5.04
C VAL A 127 -9.15 45.35 -4.95
N GLU A 128 -10.33 45.83 -4.57
CA GLU A 128 -10.61 47.26 -4.40
C GLU A 128 -9.70 47.89 -3.35
N ARG A 129 -9.49 47.23 -2.21
CA ARG A 129 -8.59 47.71 -1.16
C ARG A 129 -7.13 47.74 -1.63
N GLN A 130 -6.68 46.73 -2.37
CA GLN A 130 -5.32 46.70 -2.94
C GLN A 130 -5.14 47.80 -4.00
N ALA A 131 -6.14 48.04 -4.86
CA ALA A 131 -6.11 49.12 -5.83
C ALA A 131 -6.09 50.51 -5.17
N ALA A 132 -6.85 50.70 -4.09
CA ALA A 132 -6.84 51.94 -3.30
C ALA A 132 -5.51 52.14 -2.55
N ALA A 133 -4.91 51.06 -2.04
CA ALA A 133 -3.60 51.10 -1.39
C ALA A 133 -2.44 51.34 -2.37
N ALA A 134 -2.60 50.98 -3.65
CA ALA A 134 -1.57 51.17 -4.67
C ALA A 134 -1.32 52.64 -5.03
N GLY A 135 -2.29 53.56 -4.83
CA GLY A 135 -2.17 54.98 -5.19
C GLY A 135 -1.78 55.23 -6.67
N PRO A 136 -1.75 56.47 -7.17
CA PRO A 136 -1.19 56.76 -8.49
C PRO A 136 0.35 56.76 -8.38
N ALA A 137 0.95 55.60 -8.19
CA ALA A 137 2.38 55.40 -8.37
C ALA A 137 2.62 54.71 -9.71
N ALA A 138 3.25 55.48 -10.60
CA ALA A 138 3.98 55.16 -11.83
C ALA A 138 3.91 53.72 -12.40
N ALA A 139 3.78 53.70 -13.74
CA ALA A 139 3.95 52.59 -14.65
C ALA A 139 5.04 51.54 -14.27
N PRO A 140 4.86 50.28 -14.69
CA PRO A 140 5.40 49.11 -14.02
C PRO A 140 6.87 48.88 -14.35
N ALA A 141 7.69 48.68 -13.32
CA ALA A 141 9.03 48.13 -13.47
C ALA A 141 9.04 46.66 -13.03
N GLY A 142 9.29 45.77 -13.98
CA GLY A 142 9.99 44.52 -13.74
C GLY A 142 9.14 43.31 -13.43
N THR A 143 8.97 42.48 -14.46
CA THR A 143 8.79 41.02 -14.45
C THR A 143 9.44 40.36 -13.22
N GLY A 144 8.62 40.05 -12.22
CA GLY A 144 8.97 39.13 -11.14
C GLY A 144 8.38 37.77 -11.49
N GLU A 145 9.17 36.97 -12.20
CA GLU A 145 8.88 35.58 -12.54
C GLU A 145 8.25 34.82 -11.36
N GLY A 146 7.10 34.22 -11.63
CA GLY A 146 6.33 33.45 -10.67
C GLY A 146 7.18 32.34 -10.06
N ARG A 147 7.68 32.57 -8.85
CA ARG A 147 8.22 31.52 -8.01
C ARG A 147 7.01 30.78 -7.43
N VAL A 148 6.49 29.83 -8.20
CA VAL A 148 5.52 28.85 -7.71
C VAL A 148 6.24 28.06 -6.62
N PRO A 149 5.77 28.04 -5.36
CA PRO A 149 6.32 27.12 -4.38
C PRO A 149 5.88 25.72 -4.81
N THR A 150 6.73 25.02 -5.55
CA THR A 150 6.55 23.59 -5.80
C THR A 150 6.79 22.86 -4.49
N ASP A 151 5.75 22.20 -3.99
CA ASP A 151 5.70 21.29 -2.84
C ASP A 151 6.51 19.99 -3.08
N SER A 152 7.66 20.09 -3.74
CA SER A 152 8.54 18.96 -4.06
C SER A 152 9.98 19.23 -3.68
N ALA A 153 10.18 20.01 -2.61
CA ALA A 153 11.43 19.94 -1.88
C ALA A 153 11.50 18.57 -1.18
N PRO A 154 12.57 17.77 -1.36
CA PRO A 154 12.75 16.55 -0.60
C PRO A 154 12.79 16.92 0.89
N VAL A 155 11.93 16.30 1.70
CA VAL A 155 12.01 16.40 3.16
C VAL A 155 13.42 15.93 3.57
N PRO A 156 14.25 16.77 4.21
CA PRO A 156 15.54 16.31 4.72
C PRO A 156 15.31 15.20 5.74
N PRO A 157 16.14 14.15 5.78
CA PRO A 157 15.97 13.07 6.76
C PRO A 157 15.99 13.65 8.18
N PRO A 158 15.15 13.13 9.10
CA PRO A 158 15.12 13.63 10.46
C PRO A 158 16.51 13.50 11.10
N ALA A 159 17.04 14.62 11.58
CA ALA A 159 18.24 14.63 12.39
C ALA A 159 18.01 13.76 13.63
N LEU A 160 18.80 12.70 13.77
CA LEU A 160 18.86 11.84 14.94
C LEU A 160 19.10 12.71 16.18
N SER A 161 18.08 12.89 17.01
CA SER A 161 18.26 13.48 18.34
C SER A 161 18.89 12.45 19.28
N PRO A 162 19.84 12.86 20.15
CA PRO A 162 20.63 11.94 20.97
C PRO A 162 19.78 11.30 22.07
N SER A 163 20.07 10.02 22.34
CA SER A 163 19.47 9.22 23.41
C SER A 163 19.60 9.90 24.78
N PRO A 164 18.58 9.88 25.65
CA PRO A 164 18.75 10.32 27.02
C PRO A 164 19.65 9.33 27.77
N THR A 165 20.80 9.83 28.24
CA THR A 165 21.68 9.19 29.22
C THR A 165 20.89 8.98 30.52
N VAL A 166 20.67 7.72 30.89
CA VAL A 166 20.26 7.35 32.25
C VAL A 166 21.50 7.34 33.12
N SER A 167 21.63 8.34 33.99
CA SER A 167 22.55 8.26 35.15
C SER A 167 21.82 7.61 36.33
N PRO A 168 22.43 6.62 36.99
CA PRO A 168 21.83 5.96 38.15
C PRO A 168 22.21 6.74 39.42
N SER A 169 21.27 6.91 40.34
CA SER A 169 21.63 7.21 41.72
C SER A 169 20.65 6.55 42.66
N GLY A 170 21.15 5.57 43.41
CA GLY A 170 20.61 5.21 44.72
C GLY A 170 20.65 6.43 45.65
N ASP A 171 20.11 6.38 46.85
CA ASP A 171 20.09 5.27 47.79
C ASP A 171 19.00 5.55 48.84
N HIS A 172 18.67 4.50 49.59
CA HIS A 172 17.87 4.49 50.83
C HIS A 172 18.42 5.45 51.91
N PRO A 173 17.78 5.66 53.09
CA PRO A 173 16.77 4.83 53.78
C PRO A 173 15.40 5.46 54.02
#